data_AF-A0A5S4FMV1-F1
#
_entry.id   AF-A0A5S4FMV1-F1
#
_cell.length_a   1.000
_cell.length_b   1.000
_cell.length_c   1.000
_cell.angle_alpha   90.00
_cell.angle_beta   90.00
_cell.angle_gamma   90.00
#
_symmetry.space_group_name_H-M   'P 1'
#
loop_
_entity.id
_entity.type
_entity.pdbx_description
1 polymer ?
#
loop_
_entity_poly.entity_id
_entity_poly.type
_entity_poly.pdbx_seq_one_letter_code
_entity_poly.pdbx_strand_id
1 'polypeptide(L)'
;MATSETSGPFNSDADTYSTPVFQEWRELIRSSQVKSGDPDGLAHEVKQRHMLEACKQAGVELGALDRSVIAWLANYEATTSAVIVGIISRAHAAGRAASASDTA
;
A
#
# COMPACT_ATOMS: atom_id res chain seq x y z
N MET A 1 -17.93 22.16 18.73
CA MET A 1 -17.70 20.70 18.76
C MET A 1 -16.72 20.40 17.65
N ALA A 2 -15.43 20.26 17.97
CA ALA A 2 -14.38 20.09 16.96
C ALA A 2 -14.51 18.70 16.32
N THR A 3 -14.79 18.67 15.02
CA THR A 3 -14.69 17.46 14.20
C THR A 3 -13.23 17.01 14.23
N SER A 4 -12.95 15.87 14.86
CA SER A 4 -11.64 15.24 14.76
C SER A 4 -11.48 14.71 13.34
N GLU A 5 -11.06 15.60 12.43
CA GLU A 5 -10.64 15.26 11.07
C GLU A 5 -9.44 14.31 11.18
N THR A 6 -9.71 13.03 11.07
CA THR A 6 -8.68 12.00 11.00
C THR A 6 -8.07 12.09 9.60
N SER A 7 -7.03 12.92 9.48
CA SER A 7 -6.43 13.26 8.19
C SER A 7 -5.51 12.14 7.72
N GLY A 8 -5.94 11.38 6.70
CA GLY A 8 -5.11 10.36 6.03
C GLY A 8 -5.47 8.90 6.38
N PRO A 9 -4.85 7.91 5.69
CA PRO A 9 -5.11 6.49 5.96
C PRO A 9 -4.58 6.01 7.31
N PHE A 10 -3.52 6.64 7.82
CA PHE A 10 -2.78 6.26 9.03
C PHE A 10 -2.30 7.55 9.72
N ASN A 11 -2.36 7.60 11.05
CA ASN A 11 -1.84 8.71 11.86
C ASN A 11 -0.46 8.41 12.45
N SER A 12 -0.03 7.14 12.42
CA SER A 12 1.28 6.69 12.88
C SER A 12 1.77 5.45 12.12
N ASP A 13 3.07 5.17 12.19
CA ASP A 13 3.65 3.93 11.67
C ASP A 13 2.96 2.69 12.26
N ALA A 14 2.61 2.73 13.54
CA ALA A 14 1.97 1.62 14.23
C ALA A 14 0.61 1.25 13.61
N ASP A 15 -0.10 2.23 13.04
CA ASP A 15 -1.38 1.98 12.37
C ASP A 15 -1.19 1.10 11.12
N THR A 16 -0.04 1.25 10.45
CA THR A 16 0.29 0.45 9.25
C THR A 16 0.56 -1.01 9.56
N TYR A 17 0.87 -1.35 10.82
CA TYR A 17 1.29 -2.70 11.18
C TYR A 17 0.17 -3.72 11.02
N SER A 18 -1.10 -3.29 11.07
CA SER A 18 -2.25 -4.17 10.86
C SER A 18 -2.56 -4.44 9.38
N THR A 19 -1.89 -3.74 8.46
CA THR A 19 -2.16 -3.86 7.02
C THR A 19 -1.67 -5.19 6.44
N PRO A 20 -2.32 -5.71 5.38
CA PRO A 20 -1.90 -6.96 4.73
C PRO A 20 -0.44 -6.93 4.27
N VAL A 21 0.02 -5.83 3.67
CA VAL A 21 1.41 -5.71 3.21
C VAL A 21 2.41 -5.78 4.36
N PHE A 22 2.12 -5.12 5.48
CA PHE A 22 3.01 -5.13 6.64
C PHE A 22 3.01 -6.49 7.34
N GLN A 23 1.85 -7.11 7.50
CA GLN A 23 1.73 -8.42 8.12
C GLN A 23 2.42 -9.51 7.31
N GLU A 24 2.24 -9.52 5.99
CA GLU A 24 2.91 -10.49 5.11
C GLU A 24 4.43 -10.29 5.10
N TRP A 25 4.90 -9.03 5.01
CA TRP A 25 6.33 -8.72 5.13
C TRP A 25 6.91 -9.15 6.49
N ARG A 26 6.20 -8.84 7.59
CA ARG A 26 6.61 -9.22 8.94
C ARG A 26 6.66 -10.74 9.10
N GLU A 27 5.74 -11.45 8.47
CA GLU A 27 5.72 -12.91 8.46
C GLU A 27 6.96 -13.50 7.78
N LEU A 28 7.36 -12.97 6.61
CA LEU A 28 8.57 -13.40 5.92
C LEU A 28 9.84 -13.20 6.75
N ILE A 29 9.90 -12.11 7.51
CA ILE A 29 11.02 -11.84 8.42
C ILE A 29 10.98 -12.80 9.61
N ARG A 30 9.79 -12.96 10.22
CA ARG A 30 9.59 -13.84 11.39
C ARG A 30 9.94 -15.30 11.08
N SER A 31 9.63 -15.76 9.87
CA SER A 31 9.94 -17.10 9.38
C SER A 31 11.39 -17.26 8.92
N SER A 32 12.23 -16.23 9.04
CA SER A 32 13.63 -16.20 8.59
C SER A 32 13.80 -16.50 7.09
N GLN A 33 12.77 -16.22 6.28
CA GLN A 33 12.84 -16.37 4.83
C GLN A 33 13.61 -15.21 4.17
N VAL A 34 13.51 -14.01 4.74
CA VAL A 34 14.26 -12.84 4.27
C VAL A 34 15.66 -12.85 4.89
N LYS A 35 16.67 -13.04 4.06
CA LYS A 35 18.08 -12.92 4.47
C LYS A 35 18.47 -11.45 4.57
N SER A 36 19.53 -11.16 5.33
CA SER A 36 20.09 -9.80 5.41
C SER A 36 20.41 -9.27 4.01
N GLY A 37 19.96 -8.05 3.70
CA GLY A 37 20.09 -7.45 2.38
C GLY A 37 19.08 -7.93 1.33
N ASP A 38 18.16 -8.84 1.67
CA ASP A 38 17.13 -9.39 0.78
C ASP A 38 17.66 -9.83 -0.60
N PRO A 39 18.71 -10.69 -0.66
CA PRO A 39 19.33 -11.11 -1.92
C PRO A 39 18.36 -11.88 -2.85
N ASP A 40 17.34 -12.50 -2.26
CA ASP A 40 16.31 -13.25 -2.98
C ASP A 40 15.13 -12.34 -3.41
N GLY A 41 15.14 -11.06 -3.00
CA GLY A 41 14.14 -10.06 -3.39
C GLY A 41 12.73 -10.29 -2.82
N LEU A 42 12.57 -11.14 -1.81
CA LEU A 42 11.26 -11.55 -1.29
C LEU A 42 10.53 -10.41 -0.59
N ALA A 43 11.26 -9.62 0.21
CA ALA A 43 10.67 -8.46 0.88
C ALA A 43 10.28 -7.39 -0.14
N HIS A 44 11.13 -7.17 -1.15
CA HIS A 44 10.82 -6.30 -2.29
C HIS A 44 9.56 -6.75 -3.02
N GLU A 45 9.48 -8.03 -3.41
CA GLU A 45 8.39 -8.59 -4.21
C GLU A 45 7.04 -8.44 -3.49
N VAL A 46 6.95 -8.76 -2.20
CA VAL A 46 5.71 -8.60 -1.42
C VAL A 46 5.24 -7.15 -1.44
N LYS A 47 6.14 -6.21 -1.13
CA LYS A 47 5.81 -4.77 -1.13
C LYS A 47 5.34 -4.30 -2.50
N GLN A 48 6.06 -4.67 -3.56
CA GLN A 48 5.73 -4.30 -4.93
C GLN A 48 4.37 -4.86 -5.35
N ARG A 49 4.12 -6.15 -5.08
CA ARG A 49 2.88 -6.84 -5.45
C ARG A 49 1.65 -6.19 -4.81
N HIS A 50 1.73 -5.81 -3.53
CA HIS A 50 0.62 -5.14 -2.85
C HIS A 50 0.27 -3.78 -3.46
N MET A 51 1.28 -2.98 -3.85
CA MET A 51 1.05 -1.71 -4.53
C MET A 51 0.44 -1.91 -5.93
N LEU A 52 0.95 -2.88 -6.71
CA LEU A 52 0.40 -3.20 -8.03
C LEU A 52 -1.05 -3.67 -7.97
N GLU A 53 -1.36 -4.53 -7.00
CA GLU A 53 -2.73 -5.04 -6.81
C GLU A 53 -3.68 -3.93 -6.35
N ALA A 54 -3.23 -3.00 -5.50
CA ALA A 54 -4.02 -1.83 -5.12
C ALA A 54 -4.36 -0.94 -6.34
N CYS A 55 -3.38 -0.66 -7.22
CA CYS A 55 -3.61 0.05 -8.47
C CYS A 55 -4.63 -0.67 -9.36
N LYS A 56 -4.47 -1.98 -9.53
CA LYS A 56 -5.37 -2.82 -10.33
C LYS A 56 -6.81 -2.80 -9.78
N GLN A 57 -7.00 -2.94 -8.46
CA GLN A 57 -8.33 -2.87 -7.83
C GLN A 57 -8.98 -1.49 -7.95
N ALA A 58 -8.16 -0.44 -8.02
CA ALA A 58 -8.60 0.92 -8.30
C ALA A 58 -8.85 1.19 -9.80
N GLY A 59 -8.62 0.22 -10.68
CA GLY A 59 -8.77 0.40 -12.13
C GLY A 59 -7.72 1.33 -12.75
N VAL A 60 -6.56 1.48 -12.11
CA VAL A 60 -5.47 2.33 -12.60
C VAL A 60 -4.64 1.55 -13.62
N GLU A 61 -4.64 2.03 -14.87
CA GLU A 61 -3.74 1.53 -15.92
C GLU A 61 -2.33 2.08 -15.70
N LEU A 62 -1.36 1.17 -15.54
CA LEU A 62 0.03 1.52 -15.24
C LEU A 62 0.91 1.42 -16.48
N GLY A 63 1.55 2.55 -16.82
CA GLY A 63 2.59 2.64 -17.84
C GLY A 63 3.94 2.09 -17.36
N ALA A 64 4.93 2.13 -18.25
CA ALA A 64 6.27 1.61 -17.97
C ALA A 64 6.94 2.36 -16.80
N LEU A 65 6.88 3.70 -16.81
CA LEU A 65 7.47 4.52 -15.74
C LEU A 65 6.78 4.27 -14.39
N ASP A 66 5.44 4.15 -14.36
CA ASP A 66 4.71 3.89 -13.11
C ASP A 66 5.15 2.57 -12.47
N ARG A 67 5.32 1.52 -13.30
CA ARG A 67 5.81 0.22 -12.85
C ARG A 67 7.23 0.30 -12.33
N SER A 68 8.11 1.06 -12.99
CA SER A 68 9.47 1.32 -12.51
C SER A 68 9.48 2.09 -11.19
N VAL A 69 8.60 3.08 -11.02
CA VAL A 69 8.46 3.84 -9.78
C VAL A 69 7.92 2.97 -8.65
N ILE A 70 6.92 2.13 -8.90
CA ILE A 70 6.39 1.18 -7.90
C ILE A 70 7.48 0.18 -7.48
N ALA A 71 8.28 -0.32 -8.42
CA ALA A 71 9.43 -1.16 -8.11
C ALA A 71 10.45 -0.40 -7.25
N TRP A 72 10.77 0.85 -7.60
CA TRP A 72 11.68 1.68 -6.82
C TRP A 72 11.15 1.94 -5.40
N LEU A 73 9.87 2.26 -5.24
CA LEU A 73 9.21 2.43 -3.95
C LEU A 73 9.23 1.15 -3.10
N ALA A 74 9.17 -0.02 -3.73
CA ALA A 74 9.25 -1.30 -3.04
C ALA A 74 10.62 -1.55 -2.37
N ASN A 75 11.65 -0.75 -2.66
CA ASN A 75 12.93 -0.82 -1.94
C ASN A 75 12.91 -0.10 -0.57
N TYR A 76 11.88 0.71 -0.30
CA TYR A 76 11.72 1.43 0.97
C TYR A 76 11.04 0.58 2.05
N GLU A 77 10.78 1.16 3.21
CA GLU A 77 10.15 0.52 4.36
C GLU A 77 8.76 -0.05 4.02
N ALA A 78 8.36 -1.13 4.70
CA ALA A 78 7.02 -1.70 4.56
C ALA A 78 5.91 -0.69 4.90
N THR A 79 6.17 0.22 5.85
CA THR A 79 5.30 1.36 6.19
C THR A 79 5.02 2.24 4.96
N THR A 80 6.06 2.57 4.18
CA THR A 80 5.93 3.38 2.97
C THR A 80 4.99 2.71 1.97
N SER A 81 5.17 1.40 1.73
CA SER A 81 4.29 0.63 0.84
C SER A 81 2.85 0.56 1.38
N ALA A 82 2.68 0.38 2.69
CA ALA A 82 1.36 0.36 3.35
C ALA A 82 0.61 1.68 3.20
N VAL A 83 1.30 2.81 3.39
CA VAL A 83 0.72 4.15 3.21
C VAL A 83 0.23 4.33 1.77
N ILE A 84 1.04 4.00 0.77
CA ILE A 84 0.66 4.12 -0.65
C ILE A 84 -0.56 3.26 -0.98
N VAL A 85 -0.57 1.99 -0.56
CA VAL A 85 -1.73 1.10 -0.73
C VAL A 85 -2.99 1.69 -0.08
N GLY A 86 -2.86 2.23 1.14
CA GLY A 86 -3.95 2.89 1.85
C GLY A 86 -4.49 4.13 1.14
N ILE A 87 -3.62 4.97 0.56
CA ILE A 87 -4.01 6.16 -0.21
C ILE A 87 -4.81 5.75 -1.45
N ILE A 88 -4.28 4.80 -2.24
CA ILE A 88 -4.95 4.33 -3.47
C ILE A 88 -6.33 3.75 -3.14
N SER A 89 -6.40 2.90 -2.11
CA SER A 89 -7.64 2.25 -1.69
C SER A 89 -8.70 3.26 -1.24
N ARG A 90 -8.31 4.29 -0.47
CA ARG A 90 -9.22 5.36 -0.02
C ARG A 90 -9.66 6.25 -1.16
N ALA A 91 -8.76 6.62 -2.07
CA ALA A 91 -9.09 7.43 -3.24
C ALA A 91 -10.13 6.72 -4.12
N HIS A 92 -9.93 5.41 -4.36
CA HIS A 92 -10.89 4.59 -5.08
C HIS A 92 -12.26 4.54 -4.40
N ALA A 93 -12.29 4.26 -3.09
CA ALA A 93 -13.53 4.23 -2.33
C ALA A 93 -14.28 5.57 -2.36
N ALA A 94 -13.56 6.69 -2.21
CA ALA A 94 -14.11 8.03 -2.28
C ALA A 94 -14.69 8.35 -3.66
N GLY A 95 -13.98 7.97 -4.74
CA GLY A 95 -14.47 8.13 -6.11
C GLY A 95 -15.77 7.37 -6.36
N ARG A 96 -15.86 6.10 -5.91
CA ARG A 96 -17.10 5.32 -6.02
C ARG A 96 -18.26 5.91 -5.23
N ALA A 97 -18.00 6.44 -4.03
CA ALA A 97 -19.03 7.06 -3.20
C ALA A 97 -19.59 8.34 -3.86
N ALA A 98 -18.72 9.17 -4.43
CA ALA A 98 -19.13 10.38 -5.15
C ALA A 98 -20.03 10.06 -6.35
N SER A 99 -19.65 9.08 -7.18
CA SER A 99 -20.46 8.67 -8.34
C SER A 99 -21.83 8.10 -7.97
N ALA A 100 -21.96 7.45 -6.80
CA ALA A 100 -23.24 6.96 -6.30
C ALA A 100 -24.16 8.10 -5.86
N SER A 101 -23.60 9.16 -5.26
CA SER A 101 -24.36 10.34 -4.85
C SER A 101 -24.84 11.21 -6.01
N ASP A 102 -24.11 11.24 -7.14
CA ASP A 102 -24.54 11.98 -8.34
C ASP A 102 -25.72 11.32 -9.09
N THR A 103 -26.00 10.04 -8.81
CA THR A 103 -27.08 9.28 -9.46
C THR A 103 -28.38 9.25 -8.63
N ALA A 104 -28.37 9.82 -7.40
CA ALA A 104 -29.50 9.84 -6.46
C ALA A 104 -30.19 11.21 -6.44
#